data_AF-A0A8H8MVL6-F1
#
_entry.id   AF-A0A8H8MVL6-F1
#
_cell.length_a   1.000
_cell.length_b   1.000
_cell.length_c   1.000
_cell.angle_alpha   90.00
_cell.angle_beta   90.00
_cell.angle_gamma   90.00
#
_symmetry.space_group_name_H-M   'P 1'
#
loop_
_entity.id
_entity.type
_entity.pdbx_description
1 polymer ?
#
loop_
_entity_poly.entity_id
_entity_poly.type
_entity_poly.pdbx_seq_one_letter_code
_entity_poly.pdbx_strand_id
1 'polypeptide(L)'
;MVHAIAYFGTRGLLCKLETGSKTFMVDQSPTPTSVSGTYYGPKTGEQEFTVHKGSDGLVEINIGSGKFTSSTGIFPIAEGSPTGPGIITPSSGSGNWESA
;
A
#
# COMPACT_ATOMS: atom_id res chain seq x y z
N MET A 1 -12.70 11.17 -2.98
CA MET A 1 -11.82 10.11 -3.53
C MET A 1 -10.55 10.74 -4.02
N VAL A 2 -9.38 10.15 -3.73
CA VAL A 2 -8.08 10.68 -4.18
C VAL A 2 -7.28 9.54 -4.80
N HIS A 3 -6.69 9.80 -5.97
CA HIS A 3 -5.76 8.87 -6.59
C HIS A 3 -4.59 8.63 -5.64
N ALA A 4 -4.27 7.37 -5.43
CA ALA A 4 -3.26 6.96 -4.48
C ALA A 4 -2.34 5.89 -5.06
N ILE A 5 -1.10 5.87 -4.57
CA ILE A 5 -0.08 4.91 -4.97
C ILE A 5 0.48 4.24 -3.72
N ALA A 6 0.26 2.94 -3.57
CA ALA A 6 0.81 2.13 -2.48
C ALA A 6 2.14 1.52 -2.91
N TYR A 7 3.17 1.61 -2.08
CA TYR A 7 4.51 1.10 -2.35
C TYR A 7 4.84 -0.06 -1.43
N PHE A 8 5.40 -1.13 -2.01
CA PHE A 8 5.73 -2.35 -1.29
C PHE A 8 7.23 -2.67 -1.39
N GLY A 9 7.83 -3.04 -0.26
CA GLY A 9 9.24 -3.42 -0.17
C GLY A 9 9.53 -4.83 -0.69
N THR A 10 10.77 -5.28 -0.54
CA THR A 10 11.34 -6.58 -0.99
C THR A 10 10.62 -7.84 -0.49
N ARG A 11 9.63 -7.71 0.41
CA ARG A 11 8.81 -8.84 0.94
C ARG A 11 7.31 -8.67 0.71
N GLY A 12 6.92 -7.73 -0.16
CA GLY A 12 5.50 -7.42 -0.38
C GLY A 12 4.82 -6.78 0.83
N LEU A 13 5.61 -6.16 1.72
CA LEU A 13 5.12 -5.41 2.88
C LEU A 13 4.90 -3.95 2.50
N LEU A 14 3.83 -3.33 3.00
CA LEU A 14 3.55 -1.91 2.78
C LEU A 14 4.66 -1.05 3.41
N CYS A 15 5.27 -0.18 2.61
CA CYS A 15 6.29 0.77 3.07
C CYS A 15 5.75 2.21 3.12
N LYS A 16 4.97 2.62 2.12
CA LYS A 16 4.31 3.93 2.11
C LYS A 16 3.07 3.96 1.21
N LEU A 17 2.19 4.95 1.44
CA LEU A 17 1.05 5.27 0.58
C LEU A 17 1.05 6.76 0.25
N GLU A 18 1.12 7.11 -1.03
CA GLU A 18 1.05 8.50 -1.51
C GLU A 18 -0.38 8.84 -1.95
N THR A 19 -0.88 10.00 -1.54
CA THR A 19 -2.25 10.47 -1.79
C THR A 19 -2.29 11.95 -2.20
N GLY A 20 -1.84 12.25 -3.41
CA GLY A 20 -1.65 13.63 -3.85
C GLY A 20 -0.50 14.28 -3.08
N SER A 21 -0.79 15.26 -2.22
CA SER A 21 0.22 16.01 -1.44
C SER A 21 0.52 15.44 -0.05
N LYS A 22 0.08 14.21 0.24
CA LYS A 22 0.23 13.58 1.55
C LYS A 22 0.78 12.16 1.39
N THR A 23 1.69 11.79 2.27
CA THR A 23 2.35 10.49 2.26
C THR A 23 2.17 9.83 3.61
N PHE A 24 1.65 8.61 3.64
CA PHE A 24 1.62 7.77 4.82
C PHE A 24 2.89 6.92 4.85
N MET A 25 3.75 7.13 5.84
CA MET A 25 5.04 6.44 5.98
C MET A 25 4.94 5.30 6.99
N VAL A 26 5.40 4.12 6.61
CA VAL A 26 5.51 2.93 7.47
C VAL A 26 6.99 2.54 7.63
N ASP A 27 7.73 2.45 6.52
CA ASP A 27 9.16 2.12 6.51
C ASP A 27 9.89 2.88 5.38
N GLN A 28 11.14 3.26 5.62
CA GLN A 28 11.94 4.16 4.78
C GLN A 28 12.64 3.48 3.60
N SER A 29 12.51 2.17 3.42
CA SER A 29 13.19 1.42 2.34
C SER A 29 12.23 0.92 1.25
N PRO A 30 11.58 1.80 0.46
CA PRO A 30 10.74 1.36 -0.65
C PRO A 30 11.59 0.79 -1.79
N THR A 31 11.20 -0.38 -2.29
CA THR A 31 11.65 -0.94 -3.59
C THR A 31 10.45 -0.85 -4.57
N PRO A 32 10.64 -0.90 -5.90
CA PRO A 32 9.88 -0.11 -6.86
C PRO A 32 8.50 -0.66 -7.25
N THR A 33 7.88 -1.51 -6.43
CA THR A 33 6.55 -1.99 -6.79
C THR A 33 5.49 -1.10 -6.23
N SER A 34 4.78 -0.46 -7.15
CA SER A 34 3.69 0.46 -6.84
C SER A 34 2.37 -0.10 -7.35
N VAL A 35 1.32 0.09 -6.57
CA VAL A 35 -0.05 -0.24 -6.94
C VAL A 35 -0.87 1.04 -6.94
N SER A 36 -1.42 1.37 -8.09
CA SER A 36 -2.38 2.47 -8.21
C SER A 36 -3.74 2.05 -7.69
N GLY A 37 -4.41 2.97 -7.05
CA GLY A 37 -5.74 2.78 -6.52
C GLY A 37 -6.35 4.07 -6.03
N THR A 38 -7.38 3.93 -5.22
CA THR A 38 -8.10 5.06 -4.65
C THR A 38 -8.11 4.96 -3.15
N TYR A 39 -7.75 6.07 -2.48
CA TYR A 39 -7.84 6.19 -1.03
C TYR A 39 -9.04 7.03 -0.59
N TYR A 40 -9.72 6.54 0.44
CA TYR A 40 -10.86 7.16 1.10
C TYR A 40 -10.61 7.18 2.60
N GLY A 41 -10.13 8.29 3.15
CA GLY A 41 -9.82 8.33 4.58
C GLY A 41 -9.10 9.58 5.06
N PRO A 42 -8.81 9.65 6.37
CA PRO A 42 -8.02 10.71 6.96
C PRO A 42 -6.58 10.68 6.43
N LYS A 43 -5.96 11.85 6.33
CA LYS A 43 -4.58 12.03 5.80
C LYS A 43 -3.68 12.79 6.77
N THR A 44 -3.88 12.56 8.05
CA THR A 44 -3.22 13.27 9.15
C THR A 44 -3.00 12.36 10.36
N GLY A 45 -1.88 12.57 11.04
CA GLY A 45 -1.55 11.90 12.29
C GLY A 45 -1.06 10.46 12.12
N GLU A 46 -0.73 9.86 13.25
CA GLU A 46 -0.38 8.45 13.35
C GLU A 46 -1.64 7.59 13.22
N GLN A 47 -1.56 6.50 12.46
CA GLN A 47 -2.66 5.58 12.22
C GLN A 47 -2.12 4.15 12.17
N GLU A 48 -2.90 3.23 12.72
CA GLU A 48 -2.72 1.80 12.44
C GLU A 48 -3.16 1.50 11.00
N PHE A 49 -2.51 0.53 10.38
CA PHE A 49 -2.88 0.01 9.09
C PHE A 49 -2.96 -1.52 9.08
N THR A 50 -3.74 -2.05 8.15
CA THR A 50 -3.76 -3.47 7.82
C THR A 50 -3.83 -3.66 6.30
N VAL A 51 -3.13 -4.66 5.79
CA VAL A 51 -3.07 -5.05 4.38
C VAL A 51 -3.70 -6.41 4.24
N HIS A 52 -4.65 -6.55 3.32
CA HIS A 52 -5.32 -7.82 3.03
C HIS A 52 -5.48 -7.99 1.52
N LYS A 53 -5.61 -9.26 1.12
CA LYS A 53 -6.05 -9.60 -0.23
C LYS A 53 -7.59 -9.47 -0.29
N GLY A 54 -8.07 -8.50 -1.06
CA GLY A 54 -9.49 -8.33 -1.35
C GLY A 54 -10.05 -9.44 -2.22
N SER A 55 -11.36 -9.41 -2.42
CA SER A 55 -12.05 -10.23 -3.42
C SER A 55 -11.45 -9.99 -4.81
N ASP A 56 -11.41 -11.04 -5.64
CA ASP A 56 -10.88 -11.01 -7.00
C ASP A 56 -9.37 -10.73 -7.14
N GLY A 57 -8.61 -10.86 -6.04
CA GLY A 57 -7.16 -10.68 -6.05
C GLY A 57 -6.68 -9.24 -5.91
N LEU A 58 -7.60 -8.30 -5.66
CA LEU A 58 -7.27 -6.90 -5.39
C LEU A 58 -6.50 -6.73 -4.08
N VAL A 59 -5.79 -5.62 -3.98
CA VAL A 59 -5.14 -5.17 -2.75
C VAL A 59 -6.06 -4.24 -1.99
N GLU A 60 -6.27 -4.52 -0.71
CA GLU A 60 -6.98 -3.63 0.19
C GLU A 60 -6.08 -3.25 1.35
N ILE A 61 -5.97 -1.94 1.61
CA ILE A 61 -5.22 -1.42 2.77
C ILE A 61 -6.17 -0.56 3.58
N ASN A 62 -6.41 -0.92 4.83
CA ASN A 62 -7.14 -0.07 5.77
C ASN A 62 -6.12 0.74 6.57
N ILE A 63 -6.30 2.06 6.69
CA ILE A 63 -5.45 2.97 7.47
C ILE A 63 -6.37 3.81 8.34
N GLY A 64 -6.40 3.55 9.65
CA GLY A 64 -7.38 4.11 10.57
C GLY A 64 -8.82 3.82 10.10
N SER A 65 -9.63 4.87 9.98
CA SER A 65 -10.98 4.78 9.40
C SER A 65 -11.01 4.82 7.87
N GLY A 66 -9.85 4.89 7.22
CA GLY A 66 -9.70 4.99 5.78
C GLY A 66 -9.42 3.68 5.07
N LYS A 67 -9.71 3.62 3.77
CA LYS A 67 -9.47 2.46 2.92
C LYS A 67 -8.84 2.85 1.59
N PHE A 68 -7.77 2.15 1.22
CA PHE A 68 -7.21 2.11 -0.12
C PHE A 68 -7.70 0.83 -0.82
N THR A 69 -8.17 0.99 -2.05
CA THR A 69 -8.52 -0.14 -2.93
C THR A 69 -7.74 -0.01 -4.23
N SER A 70 -6.98 -1.04 -4.58
CA SER A 70 -6.25 -1.09 -5.85
C SER A 70 -7.23 -1.10 -7.03
N SER A 71 -6.94 -0.31 -8.06
CA SER A 71 -7.66 -0.37 -9.34
C SER A 71 -7.07 -1.40 -10.31
N THR A 72 -5.85 -1.89 -10.02
CA THR A 72 -5.17 -2.92 -10.80
C THR A 72 -5.00 -4.16 -9.93
N GLY A 73 -5.70 -5.24 -10.30
CA GLY A 73 -5.76 -6.48 -9.53
C GLY A 73 -4.63 -7.47 -9.76
N ILE A 74 -3.65 -7.11 -10.57
CA ILE A 74 -2.55 -8.01 -10.95
C ILE A 74 -1.26 -7.24 -10.78
N PHE A 75 -0.52 -7.61 -9.73
CA PHE A 75 0.82 -7.12 -9.42
C PHE A 75 1.76 -7.51 -10.59
N PRO A 76 2.27 -6.55 -11.37
CA PRO A 76 3.23 -6.86 -12.42
C PRO A 76 4.62 -6.79 -11.82
N ILE A 77 5.30 -7.91 -11.58
CA ILE A 77 6.77 -7.86 -11.57
C ILE A 77 7.45 -9.16 -12.00
N ALA A 78 8.60 -8.89 -12.62
CA ALA A 78 9.45 -9.72 -13.44
C ALA A 78 9.74 -11.13 -12.90
N GLU A 79 9.82 -12.07 -13.84
CA GLU A 79 10.48 -13.36 -13.65
C GLU A 79 11.84 -13.16 -12.97
N GLY A 80 12.04 -13.80 -11.80
CA GLY A 80 13.35 -13.87 -11.14
C GLY A 80 13.43 -13.39 -9.68
N SER A 81 12.34 -12.94 -9.05
CA SER A 81 12.36 -12.68 -7.60
C SER A 81 12.34 -14.01 -6.81
N PRO A 82 13.17 -14.19 -5.76
CA PRO A 82 13.35 -15.46 -5.04
C PRO A 82 12.10 -15.92 -4.26
N THR A 83 11.13 -15.04 -4.08
CA THR A 83 9.75 -15.38 -3.76
C THR A 83 8.97 -15.31 -5.06
N GLY A 84 8.35 -16.42 -5.49
CA GLY A 84 7.57 -16.52 -6.72
C GLY A 84 6.49 -15.43 -6.88
N PRO A 85 5.74 -15.44 -7.99
CA PRO A 85 4.98 -14.29 -8.47
C PRO A 85 4.10 -13.61 -7.40
N GLY A 86 4.33 -12.30 -7.19
CA GLY A 86 3.29 -11.32 -6.88
C GLY A 86 2.48 -11.48 -5.59
N ILE A 87 3.03 -12.06 -4.52
CA ILE A 87 2.30 -12.19 -3.25
C ILE A 87 2.51 -10.93 -2.39
N ILE A 88 1.47 -10.12 -2.27
CA ILE A 88 1.37 -9.17 -1.17
C ILE A 88 1.18 -9.98 0.10
N THR A 89 2.04 -9.76 1.07
CA THR A 89 1.96 -10.43 2.35
C THR A 89 0.95 -9.68 3.20
N PRO A 90 -0.15 -10.32 3.66
CA PRO A 90 -1.02 -9.70 4.63
C PRO A 90 -0.21 -9.23 5.83
N SER A 91 -0.42 -7.99 6.25
CA SER A 91 0.40 -7.37 7.30
C SER A 91 -0.38 -6.30 8.04
N SER A 92 0.13 -5.88 9.20
CA SER A 92 -0.41 -4.80 10.00
C SER A 92 0.72 -4.06 10.70
N GLY A 93 0.49 -2.82 11.07
CA GLY A 93 1.42 -2.00 11.83
C GLY A 93 0.94 -0.57 11.96
N SER A 94 1.82 0.33 12.38
CA SER A 94 1.55 1.77 12.44
C SER A 94 2.32 2.54 11.38
N GLY A 95 1.81 3.72 11.04
CA GLY A 95 2.50 4.68 10.21
C GLY A 95 2.01 6.10 10.49
N ASN A 96 2.68 7.08 9.91
CA ASN A 96 2.35 8.48 10.13
C ASN A 96 2.11 9.21 8.80
N TRP A 97 1.12 10.09 8.78
CA TRP A 97 0.87 10.98 7.65
C TRP A 97 1.77 12.21 7.68
N GLU A 98 2.52 12.39 6.60
CA GLU A 98 3.44 13.49 6.38
C GLU A 98 3.02 14.30 5.15
N SER A 99 3.53 15.53 5.05
CA SER A 99 3.44 16.28 3.80
C SER A 99 4.41 15.67 2.79
N ALA A 100 3.93 15.47 1.55
CA ALA A 100 4.72 14.86 0.47
C ALA A 100 5.96 15.68 0.10
#